data_AF-A0A2P4ZJF0-F1
#
_entry.id   AF-A0A2P4ZJF0-F1
#
_cell.length_a   1.000
_cell.length_b   1.000
_cell.length_c   1.000
_cell.angle_alpha   90.00
_cell.angle_beta   90.00
_cell.angle_gamma   90.00
#
_symmetry.space_group_name_H-M   'P 1'
#
loop_
_entity.id
_entity.type
_entity.pdbx_description
1 polymer ?
#
loop_
_entity_poly.entity_id
_entity_poly.type
_entity_poly.pdbx_seq_one_letter_code
_entity_poly.pdbx_strand_id
1 'polypeptide(L)'
;MAPKSIISLFSLLPITAVLALNPSCAPGGNFDFTVWSLQLPTGSDGSVDTIKSKALQGCSGYTGPTFYTDKTNGELILTAPGNPDLTGCATTSGSEHCRTELREVNKSGQNTNWPPTGTNTNTVRLKVVKADDGTHGTAIGQVFAAEASKPLAEMYYSTKGDIVVGVKQDADSDQVVIKLGNVPVGTYFTYIMSYSNNVLSISINGNKTTLSTFDWDSPNCYFKTGNYNQGKTAVTSEVHIQSINVVHS
;
A
#
# COMPACT_ATOMS: atom_id res chain seq x y z
N MET A 1 36.26 42.38 -18.37
CA MET A 1 35.73 41.37 -17.42
C MET A 1 34.23 41.62 -17.29
N ALA A 2 33.39 40.71 -17.77
CA ALA A 2 31.94 40.80 -17.62
C ALA A 2 31.49 39.80 -16.53
N PRO A 3 30.56 40.17 -15.63
CA PRO A 3 30.11 39.28 -14.58
C PRO A 3 29.16 38.24 -15.17
N LYS A 4 29.40 36.96 -14.85
CA LYS A 4 28.49 35.86 -15.19
C LYS A 4 27.33 35.87 -14.19
N SER A 5 26.14 36.24 -14.63
CA SER A 5 24.91 36.07 -13.86
C SER A 5 24.55 34.59 -13.78
N ILE A 6 24.59 34.04 -12.57
CA ILE A 6 24.03 32.72 -12.27
C ILE A 6 22.52 32.91 -12.07
N ILE A 7 21.73 32.47 -13.04
CA ILE A 7 20.27 32.37 -12.90
C ILE A 7 20.02 31.09 -12.08
N SER A 8 19.69 31.26 -10.80
CA SER A 8 19.21 30.16 -9.96
C SER A 8 17.75 29.90 -10.31
N LEU A 9 17.49 28.78 -10.99
CA LEU A 9 16.14 28.33 -11.32
C LEU A 9 15.51 27.74 -10.04
N PHE A 10 14.71 28.53 -9.33
CA PHE A 10 13.85 28.02 -8.28
C PHE A 10 12.78 27.12 -8.90
N SER A 11 12.97 25.80 -8.79
CA SER A 11 11.91 24.84 -9.08
C SER A 11 10.82 24.99 -8.02
N LEU A 12 9.73 25.68 -8.36
CA LEU A 12 8.52 25.66 -7.55
C LEU A 12 7.91 24.25 -7.65
N LEU A 13 8.13 23.44 -6.62
CA LEU A 13 7.32 22.26 -6.38
C LEU A 13 5.85 22.69 -6.21
N PRO A 14 4.90 22.08 -6.92
CA PRO A 14 3.49 22.38 -6.72
C PRO A 14 3.11 22.01 -5.28
N ILE A 15 2.71 23.02 -4.50
CA ILE A 15 2.08 22.83 -3.20
C ILE A 15 0.70 22.23 -3.49
N THR A 16 0.59 20.90 -3.44
CA THR A 16 -0.71 20.24 -3.37
C THR A 16 -1.32 20.63 -2.03
N ALA A 17 -2.35 21.47 -2.07
CA ALA A 17 -3.16 21.75 -0.90
C ALA A 17 -3.73 20.40 -0.41
N VAL A 18 -3.21 19.90 0.71
CA VAL A 18 -3.80 18.76 1.40
C VAL A 18 -5.13 19.26 1.94
N LEU A 19 -6.24 18.86 1.31
CA LEU A 19 -7.55 19.06 1.92
C LEU A 19 -7.50 18.40 3.30
N ALA A 20 -7.81 19.18 4.33
CA ALA A 20 -7.85 18.66 5.69
C ALA A 20 -8.87 17.51 5.76
N LEU A 21 -8.44 16.35 6.27
CA LEU A 21 -9.33 15.20 6.45
C LEU A 21 -10.43 15.55 7.47
N ASN A 22 -11.62 14.99 7.31
CA ASN A 22 -12.76 15.20 8.18
C ASN A 22 -12.88 14.05 9.20
N PRO A 23 -12.57 14.26 10.49
CA PRO A 23 -12.64 13.21 11.52
C PRO A 23 -14.06 12.71 11.82
N SER A 24 -15.08 13.49 11.46
CA SER A 24 -16.49 13.12 11.64
C SER A 24 -17.00 12.16 10.57
N CYS A 25 -16.31 12.05 9.43
CA CYS A 25 -16.69 11.10 8.37
C CYS A 25 -16.10 9.70 8.59
N ALA A 26 -16.76 8.68 8.03
CA ALA A 26 -16.11 7.40 7.74
C ALA A 26 -14.98 7.59 6.71
N PRO A 27 -14.07 6.62 6.55
CA PRO A 27 -12.92 6.76 5.66
C PRO A 27 -13.32 7.18 4.22
N GLY A 28 -14.44 6.68 3.70
CA GLY A 28 -14.92 7.05 2.36
C GLY A 28 -15.27 8.51 2.14
N GLY A 29 -15.39 9.32 3.20
CA GLY A 29 -15.57 10.77 3.09
C GLY A 29 -14.26 11.53 2.90
N ASN A 30 -13.13 10.87 3.21
CA ASN A 30 -11.78 11.45 3.22
C ASN A 30 -10.91 10.90 2.07
N PHE A 31 -11.22 9.70 1.57
CA PHE A 31 -10.43 8.99 0.56
C PHE A 31 -11.32 8.57 -0.61
N ASP A 32 -10.78 8.66 -1.83
CA ASP A 32 -11.46 8.11 -3.02
C ASP A 32 -11.33 6.58 -3.05
N PHE A 33 -12.37 5.89 -2.58
CA PHE A 33 -12.48 4.43 -2.67
C PHE A 33 -13.27 3.93 -3.87
N THR A 34 -13.52 4.76 -4.88
CA THR A 34 -14.19 4.29 -6.11
C THR A 34 -13.40 3.18 -6.82
N VAL A 35 -12.07 3.19 -6.67
CA VAL A 35 -11.13 2.23 -7.26
C VAL A 35 -10.56 1.23 -6.25
N TRP A 36 -11.20 1.05 -5.09
CA TRP A 36 -10.72 0.11 -4.07
C TRP A 36 -11.83 -0.82 -3.56
N SER A 37 -11.51 -2.09 -3.35
CA SER A 37 -12.23 -2.94 -2.38
C SER A 37 -11.34 -3.16 -1.15
N LEU A 38 -11.92 -3.60 -0.04
CA LEU A 38 -11.20 -3.82 1.21
C LEU A 38 -11.30 -5.30 1.61
N GLN A 39 -10.16 -5.94 1.83
CA GLN A 39 -10.06 -7.26 2.45
C GLN A 39 -9.89 -7.09 3.96
N LEU A 40 -10.73 -7.77 4.74
CA LEU A 40 -10.71 -7.73 6.20
C LEU A 40 -10.04 -8.98 6.78
N PRO A 41 -9.63 -8.98 8.07
CA PRO A 41 -9.06 -10.16 8.73
C PRO A 41 -10.15 -11.09 9.31
N THR A 42 -11.40 -10.93 8.86
CA THR A 42 -12.57 -11.72 9.26
C THR A 42 -13.08 -12.55 8.08
N GLY A 43 -14.02 -13.45 8.34
CA GLY A 43 -14.55 -14.38 7.35
C GLY A 43 -14.17 -15.81 7.71
N SER A 44 -13.86 -16.63 6.71
CA SER A 44 -13.36 -17.99 6.90
C SER A 44 -11.99 -18.17 6.25
N ASP A 45 -11.24 -19.17 6.69
CA ASP A 45 -9.95 -19.49 6.07
C ASP A 45 -10.09 -19.70 4.55
N GLY A 46 -9.12 -19.17 3.80
CA GLY A 46 -9.16 -19.09 2.34
C GLY A 46 -10.16 -18.08 1.74
N SER A 47 -11.08 -17.51 2.54
CA SER A 47 -12.17 -16.64 2.07
C SER A 47 -12.52 -15.55 3.08
N VAL A 48 -11.70 -14.50 3.11
CA VAL A 48 -11.95 -13.31 3.93
C VAL A 48 -13.17 -12.51 3.49
N ASP A 49 -13.75 -11.79 4.44
CA ASP A 49 -14.75 -10.77 4.16
C ASP A 49 -14.15 -9.67 3.29
N THR A 50 -14.88 -9.32 2.23
CA THR A 50 -14.49 -8.25 1.30
C THR A 50 -15.57 -7.18 1.21
N ILE A 51 -15.24 -5.97 1.67
CA ILE A 51 -16.11 -4.81 1.49
C ILE A 51 -15.91 -4.27 0.07
N LYS A 52 -17.01 -4.23 -0.70
CA LYS A 52 -16.98 -3.76 -2.10
C LYS A 52 -16.84 -2.24 -2.15
N SER A 53 -16.25 -1.73 -3.24
CA SER A 53 -16.04 -0.30 -3.51
C SER A 53 -17.25 0.56 -3.17
N LYS A 54 -18.45 0.18 -3.60
CA LYS A 54 -19.66 0.96 -3.35
C LYS A 54 -19.98 1.18 -1.86
N ALA A 55 -19.68 0.20 -1.02
CA ALA A 55 -19.91 0.28 0.42
C ALA A 55 -18.82 1.07 1.16
N LEU A 56 -17.64 1.26 0.55
CA LEU A 56 -16.56 2.06 1.15
C LEU A 56 -16.80 3.57 0.99
N GLN A 57 -17.56 3.99 -0.02
CA GLN A 57 -17.61 5.38 -0.47
C GLN A 57 -18.45 6.31 0.42
N GLY A 58 -18.03 7.57 0.51
CA GLY A 58 -18.77 8.66 1.14
C GLY A 58 -18.60 8.73 2.66
N CYS A 59 -19.07 9.84 3.24
CA CYS A 59 -18.96 10.11 4.68
C CYS A 59 -19.68 9.07 5.57
N SER A 60 -20.66 8.36 5.00
CA SER A 60 -21.39 7.25 5.64
C SER A 60 -20.97 5.87 5.11
N GLY A 61 -19.82 5.79 4.44
CA GLY A 61 -19.23 4.53 3.97
C GLY A 61 -18.82 3.62 5.13
N TYR A 62 -18.33 2.44 4.79
CA TYR A 62 -17.93 1.44 5.76
C TYR A 62 -16.83 1.97 6.71
N THR A 63 -17.04 1.68 8.00
CA THR A 63 -16.06 1.78 9.07
C THR A 63 -16.22 0.54 9.94
N GLY A 64 -15.13 0.03 10.50
CA GLY A 64 -15.13 -1.19 11.29
C GLY A 64 -13.97 -1.25 12.28
N PRO A 65 -13.83 -2.37 13.03
CA PRO A 65 -12.85 -2.49 14.10
C PRO A 65 -11.40 -2.32 13.65
N THR A 66 -11.09 -2.69 12.41
CA THR A 66 -9.73 -2.66 11.86
C THR A 66 -9.55 -1.64 10.74
N PHE A 67 -10.60 -0.93 10.34
CA PHE A 67 -10.61 0.05 9.25
C PHE A 67 -11.52 1.21 9.64
N TYR A 68 -10.95 2.33 10.11
CA TYR A 68 -11.75 3.44 10.64
C TYR A 68 -11.03 4.78 10.52
N THR A 69 -11.79 5.86 10.70
CA THR A 69 -11.26 7.22 10.74
C THR A 69 -10.80 7.57 12.14
N ASP A 70 -9.56 8.05 12.29
CA ASP A 70 -9.10 8.68 13.52
C ASP A 70 -9.94 9.93 13.82
N LYS A 71 -10.51 9.98 15.04
CA LYS A 71 -11.45 11.03 15.44
C LYS A 71 -10.79 12.37 15.78
N THR A 72 -9.48 12.43 15.83
CA THR A 72 -8.70 13.63 16.10
C THR A 72 -8.28 14.31 14.80
N ASN A 73 -7.81 13.54 13.81
CA ASN A 73 -7.17 14.10 12.62
C ASN A 73 -7.73 13.63 11.27
N GLY A 74 -8.66 12.67 11.25
CA GLY A 74 -9.33 12.19 10.04
C GLY A 74 -8.57 11.13 9.24
N GLU A 75 -7.42 10.67 9.73
CA GLU A 75 -6.61 9.64 9.08
C GLU A 75 -7.34 8.31 8.97
N LEU A 76 -7.04 7.56 7.91
CA LEU A 76 -7.45 6.17 7.82
C LEU A 76 -6.53 5.32 8.70
N ILE A 77 -7.12 4.58 9.63
CA ILE A 77 -6.45 3.64 10.50
C ILE A 77 -6.71 2.23 10.01
N LEU A 78 -5.63 1.47 9.76
CA LEU A 78 -5.68 0.06 9.41
C LEU A 78 -4.89 -0.76 10.43
N THR A 79 -5.56 -1.66 11.13
CA THR A 79 -4.91 -2.65 12.00
C THR A 79 -5.05 -4.05 11.42
N ALA A 80 -4.06 -4.91 11.58
CA ALA A 80 -4.17 -6.31 11.19
C ALA A 80 -3.66 -7.20 12.34
N PRO A 81 -4.46 -8.20 12.78
CA PRO A 81 -4.00 -9.19 13.76
C PRO A 81 -2.72 -9.88 13.30
N GLY A 82 -1.93 -10.37 14.26
CA GLY A 82 -0.75 -11.19 14.00
C GLY A 82 -1.11 -12.61 13.54
N ASN A 83 -0.21 -13.57 13.75
CA ASN A 83 -0.34 -14.95 13.27
C ASN A 83 -1.78 -15.53 13.39
N PRO A 84 -2.39 -15.99 12.27
CA PRO A 84 -3.74 -16.56 12.24
C PRO A 84 -3.97 -17.71 13.24
N ASP A 85 -2.98 -18.57 13.46
CA ASP A 85 -3.09 -19.71 14.39
C ASP A 85 -3.27 -19.27 15.84
N LEU A 86 -2.78 -18.06 16.17
CA LEU A 86 -2.84 -17.49 17.52
C LEU A 86 -4.02 -16.54 17.70
N THR A 87 -4.41 -15.81 16.65
CA THR A 87 -5.46 -14.79 16.73
C THR A 87 -6.79 -15.23 16.16
N GLY A 88 -6.83 -16.33 15.41
CA GLY A 88 -8.03 -16.82 14.71
C GLY A 88 -8.49 -15.90 13.57
N CYS A 89 -7.60 -15.09 12.99
CA CYS A 89 -7.99 -14.26 11.85
C CYS A 89 -8.21 -15.14 10.61
N ALA A 90 -9.00 -14.66 9.65
CA ALA A 90 -9.12 -15.30 8.35
C ALA A 90 -8.00 -14.86 7.39
N THR A 91 -7.61 -15.76 6.49
CA THR A 91 -6.65 -15.49 5.41
C THR A 91 -7.31 -15.66 4.04
N THR A 92 -6.74 -15.05 3.01
CA THR A 92 -7.15 -15.32 1.62
C THR A 92 -6.52 -16.62 1.13
N SER A 93 -7.15 -17.33 0.20
CA SER A 93 -6.55 -18.50 -0.44
C SER A 93 -5.12 -18.22 -0.92
N GLY A 94 -4.18 -19.08 -0.53
CA GLY A 94 -2.75 -18.97 -0.85
C GLY A 94 -1.97 -17.95 -0.02
N SER A 95 -2.54 -17.40 1.05
CA SER A 95 -1.88 -16.50 2.01
C SER A 95 -1.84 -17.14 3.39
N GLU A 96 -0.75 -16.95 4.12
CA GLU A 96 -0.57 -17.46 5.49
C GLU A 96 -0.81 -16.38 6.55
N HIS A 97 -1.19 -15.17 6.13
CA HIS A 97 -1.12 -13.97 6.94
C HIS A 97 -2.42 -13.14 6.91
N CYS A 98 -2.73 -12.48 8.03
CA CYS A 98 -3.90 -11.62 8.18
C CYS A 98 -3.71 -10.27 7.49
N ARG A 99 -4.81 -9.66 7.04
CA ARG A 99 -4.76 -8.31 6.46
C ARG A 99 -5.99 -7.48 6.77
N THR A 100 -5.77 -6.18 6.83
CA THR A 100 -6.76 -5.16 6.50
C THR A 100 -6.17 -4.33 5.37
N GLU A 101 -6.52 -4.68 4.13
CA GLU A 101 -5.77 -4.20 2.97
C GLU A 101 -6.70 -3.89 1.79
N LEU A 102 -6.44 -2.76 1.14
CA LEU A 102 -7.15 -2.33 -0.04
C LEU A 102 -6.61 -3.06 -1.27
N ARG A 103 -7.52 -3.51 -2.14
CA ARG A 103 -7.25 -4.15 -3.42
C ARG A 103 -7.84 -3.29 -4.54
N GLU A 104 -7.01 -2.85 -5.48
CA GLU A 104 -7.42 -1.92 -6.53
C GLU A 104 -8.46 -2.56 -7.45
N VAL A 105 -9.64 -1.96 -7.62
CA VAL A 105 -10.73 -2.39 -8.53
C VAL A 105 -10.99 -1.32 -9.58
N ASN A 106 -11.70 -1.65 -10.66
CA ASN A 106 -12.14 -0.63 -11.61
C ASN A 106 -13.27 0.23 -11.00
N LYS A 107 -13.66 1.31 -11.70
CA LYS A 107 -14.73 2.22 -11.24
C LYS A 107 -16.12 1.57 -11.11
N SER A 108 -16.36 0.40 -11.72
CA SER A 108 -17.58 -0.37 -11.49
C SER A 108 -17.49 -1.28 -10.26
N GLY A 109 -16.35 -1.30 -9.56
CA GLY A 109 -16.09 -2.12 -8.37
C GLY A 109 -15.72 -3.56 -8.67
N GLN A 110 -15.47 -3.91 -9.93
CA GLN A 110 -15.05 -5.24 -10.36
C GLN A 110 -13.54 -5.40 -10.29
N ASN A 111 -13.10 -6.66 -10.17
CA ASN A 111 -11.67 -6.92 -10.18
C ASN A 111 -11.03 -6.44 -11.49
N THR A 112 -9.92 -5.73 -11.36
CA THR A 112 -9.17 -5.16 -12.48
C THR A 112 -7.70 -5.52 -12.39
N ASN A 113 -7.03 -5.47 -13.53
CA ASN A 113 -5.59 -5.46 -13.67
C ASN A 113 -5.26 -4.61 -14.90
N TRP A 114 -4.04 -4.12 -14.96
CA TRP A 114 -3.56 -3.22 -16.00
C TRP A 114 -2.23 -3.73 -16.55
N PRO A 115 -1.97 -3.53 -17.86
CA PRO A 115 -0.67 -3.84 -18.43
C PRO A 115 0.38 -2.81 -18.00
N PRO A 116 1.63 -3.22 -17.79
CA PRO A 116 2.70 -2.30 -17.42
C PRO A 116 3.17 -1.40 -18.56
N THR A 117 2.66 -1.58 -19.79
CA THR A 117 2.97 -0.73 -20.94
C THR A 117 2.40 0.68 -20.81
N GLY A 118 1.36 0.89 -19.99
CA GLY A 118 0.81 2.21 -19.67
C GLY A 118 1.56 2.93 -18.55
N THR A 119 0.97 4.01 -18.04
CA THR A 119 1.37 4.64 -16.79
C THR A 119 0.50 4.10 -15.67
N ASN A 120 1.10 3.50 -14.64
CA ASN A 120 0.41 2.97 -13.48
C ASN A 120 1.18 3.37 -12.22
N THR A 121 0.59 4.22 -11.38
CA THR A 121 1.22 4.68 -10.14
C THR A 121 0.25 4.68 -8.97
N ASN A 122 0.73 4.30 -7.80
CA ASN A 122 0.05 4.43 -6.52
C ASN A 122 0.92 5.25 -5.57
N THR A 123 0.43 6.42 -5.17
CA THR A 123 1.08 7.33 -4.23
C THR A 123 0.35 7.28 -2.89
N VAL A 124 1.08 6.96 -1.82
CA VAL A 124 0.49 6.86 -0.48
C VAL A 124 1.36 7.64 0.50
N ARG A 125 0.71 8.48 1.32
CA ARG A 125 1.32 9.15 2.47
C ARG A 125 0.81 8.50 3.74
N LEU A 126 1.70 7.96 4.55
CA LEU A 126 1.36 7.18 5.73
C LEU A 126 2.43 7.31 6.83
N LYS A 127 2.10 6.81 8.02
CA LYS A 127 3.06 6.41 9.06
C LYS A 127 2.72 5.00 9.51
N VAL A 128 3.74 4.24 9.91
CA VAL A 128 3.55 2.95 10.59
C VAL A 128 3.72 3.21 12.08
N VAL A 129 2.64 3.05 12.84
CA VAL A 129 2.62 3.29 14.30
C VAL A 129 3.13 2.07 15.04
N LYS A 130 2.84 0.88 14.51
CA LYS A 130 3.33 -0.39 15.03
C LYS A 130 3.54 -1.37 13.90
N ALA A 131 4.79 -1.76 13.66
CA ALA A 131 5.10 -2.86 12.74
C ALA A 131 4.97 -4.21 13.47
N ASP A 132 4.67 -5.26 12.72
CA ASP A 132 4.74 -6.64 13.21
C ASP A 132 6.18 -7.18 13.29
N ASP A 133 6.31 -8.40 13.79
CA ASP A 133 7.56 -9.11 14.00
C ASP A 133 7.94 -10.07 12.86
N GLY A 134 7.36 -9.90 11.67
CA GLY A 134 7.76 -10.62 10.47
C GLY A 134 9.21 -10.35 10.10
N THR A 135 9.81 -11.23 9.30
CA THR A 135 11.24 -11.17 8.93
C THR A 135 11.66 -9.80 8.40
N HIS A 136 10.77 -9.11 7.67
CA HIS A 136 10.96 -7.75 7.15
C HIS A 136 9.97 -6.72 7.73
N GLY A 137 9.07 -7.16 8.61
CA GLY A 137 7.96 -6.39 9.17
C GLY A 137 6.70 -6.36 8.31
N THR A 138 5.85 -5.38 8.55
CA THR A 138 4.51 -5.27 7.96
C THR A 138 4.57 -4.91 6.49
N ALA A 139 3.87 -5.67 5.64
CA ALA A 139 3.67 -5.31 4.26
C ALA A 139 2.65 -4.16 4.16
N ILE A 140 3.06 -3.05 3.56
CA ILE A 140 2.30 -1.79 3.51
C ILE A 140 1.81 -1.43 2.09
N GLY A 141 2.32 -2.11 1.07
CA GLY A 141 1.87 -1.97 -0.31
C GLY A 141 2.47 -3.00 -1.24
N GLN A 142 1.77 -3.25 -2.35
CA GLN A 142 2.14 -4.27 -3.33
C GLN A 142 1.85 -3.84 -4.77
N VAL A 143 2.66 -4.35 -5.69
CA VAL A 143 2.32 -4.51 -7.11
C VAL A 143 2.11 -6.01 -7.33
N PHE A 144 0.88 -6.42 -7.61
CA PHE A 144 0.50 -7.83 -7.59
C PHE A 144 0.21 -8.35 -9.00
N ALA A 145 0.94 -9.38 -9.43
CA ALA A 145 0.75 -10.03 -10.72
C ALA A 145 -0.54 -10.86 -10.70
N ALA A 146 -1.50 -10.48 -11.55
CA ALA A 146 -2.87 -10.95 -11.43
C ALA A 146 -3.03 -12.44 -11.80
N GLU A 147 -2.45 -12.85 -12.93
CA GLU A 147 -2.59 -14.21 -13.44
C GLU A 147 -1.84 -15.25 -12.60
N ALA A 148 -0.59 -14.94 -12.23
CA ALA A 148 0.22 -15.79 -11.36
C ALA A 148 -0.32 -15.85 -9.92
N SER A 149 -1.17 -14.89 -9.55
CA SER A 149 -1.66 -14.71 -8.18
C SER A 149 -0.52 -14.56 -7.15
N LYS A 150 0.50 -13.76 -7.48
CA LYS A 150 1.69 -13.50 -6.64
C LYS A 150 2.08 -12.02 -6.63
N PRO A 151 2.70 -11.50 -5.56
CA PRO A 151 3.28 -10.16 -5.60
C PRO A 151 4.45 -10.14 -6.59
N LEU A 152 4.41 -9.24 -7.58
CA LEU A 152 5.61 -8.88 -8.34
C LEU A 152 6.57 -8.16 -7.39
N ALA A 153 6.04 -7.20 -6.63
CA ALA A 153 6.75 -6.47 -5.60
C ALA A 153 5.89 -6.31 -4.35
N GLU A 154 6.48 -6.51 -3.17
CA GLU A 154 5.86 -6.31 -1.86
C GLU A 154 6.79 -5.48 -0.98
N MET A 155 6.30 -4.36 -0.46
CA MET A 155 7.08 -3.43 0.35
C MET A 155 6.76 -3.60 1.82
N TYR A 156 7.81 -3.77 2.61
CA TYR A 156 7.73 -4.03 4.05
C TYR A 156 8.33 -2.87 4.85
N TYR A 157 7.76 -2.67 6.04
CA TYR A 157 8.22 -1.71 7.04
C TYR A 157 8.50 -2.42 8.36
N SER A 158 9.73 -2.35 8.86
CA SER A 158 10.16 -3.09 10.05
C SER A 158 9.93 -2.33 11.36
N THR A 159 10.04 -3.04 12.49
CA THR A 159 10.04 -2.45 13.85
C THR A 159 11.16 -1.44 14.10
N LYS A 160 12.20 -1.44 13.24
CA LYS A 160 13.32 -0.49 13.28
C LYS A 160 13.14 0.68 12.32
N GLY A 161 12.02 0.73 11.60
CA GLY A 161 11.76 1.75 10.58
C GLY A 161 12.46 1.50 9.25
N ASP A 162 13.08 0.32 9.05
CA ASP A 162 13.66 -0.01 7.75
C ASP A 162 12.56 -0.27 6.73
N ILE A 163 12.73 0.29 5.54
CA ILE A 163 11.84 0.07 4.40
C ILE A 163 12.60 -0.76 3.37
N VAL A 164 12.07 -1.94 3.08
CA VAL A 164 12.60 -2.86 2.07
C VAL A 164 11.50 -3.25 1.10
N VAL A 165 11.87 -3.63 -0.12
CA VAL A 165 10.97 -4.24 -1.09
C VAL A 165 11.50 -5.62 -1.44
N GLY A 166 10.63 -6.62 -1.36
CA GLY A 166 10.86 -7.93 -1.96
C GLY A 166 10.30 -7.97 -3.37
N VAL A 167 11.12 -8.34 -4.35
CA VAL A 167 10.70 -8.53 -5.74
C VAL A 167 10.88 -10.00 -6.10
N LYS A 168 9.81 -10.69 -6.47
CA LYS A 168 9.92 -12.10 -6.91
C LYS A 168 10.60 -12.16 -8.27
N GLN A 169 11.49 -13.13 -8.45
CA GLN A 169 12.19 -13.31 -9.73
C GLN A 169 11.28 -13.86 -10.83
N ASP A 170 10.29 -14.67 -10.44
CA ASP A 170 9.21 -15.22 -11.25
C ASP A 170 8.03 -15.59 -10.32
N ALA A 171 7.02 -16.34 -10.78
CA ALA A 171 5.86 -16.72 -9.95
C ALA A 171 6.21 -17.66 -8.78
N ASP A 172 7.24 -18.49 -8.92
CA ASP A 172 7.54 -19.62 -8.05
C ASP A 172 8.78 -19.37 -7.17
N SER A 173 9.69 -18.50 -7.60
CA SER A 173 10.93 -18.16 -6.91
C SER A 173 10.75 -17.23 -5.71
N ASP A 174 11.67 -17.32 -4.75
CA ASP A 174 11.73 -16.40 -3.61
C ASP A 174 11.97 -14.95 -4.04
N GLN A 175 11.65 -14.03 -3.11
CA GLN A 175 11.88 -12.61 -3.31
C GLN A 175 13.37 -12.25 -3.15
N VAL A 176 13.86 -11.39 -4.05
CA VAL A 176 15.08 -10.62 -3.83
C VAL A 176 14.73 -9.36 -3.04
N VAL A 177 15.29 -9.23 -1.85
CA VAL A 177 14.98 -8.13 -0.92
C VAL A 177 15.97 -6.99 -1.06
N ILE A 178 15.46 -5.78 -1.30
CA ILE A 178 16.25 -4.57 -1.57
C ILE A 178 15.87 -3.49 -0.56
N LYS A 179 16.86 -2.93 0.14
CA LYS A 179 16.63 -1.82 1.08
C LYS A 179 16.44 -0.51 0.32
N LEU A 180 15.32 0.17 0.59
CA LEU A 180 14.98 1.45 -0.03
C LEU A 180 15.24 2.64 0.90
N GLY A 181 15.23 2.42 2.21
CA GLY A 181 15.52 3.49 3.17
C GLY A 181 15.23 3.12 4.61
N ASN A 182 15.20 4.15 5.45
CA ASN A 182 14.77 4.07 6.84
C ASN A 182 13.97 5.33 7.18
N VAL A 183 12.83 5.16 7.84
CA VAL A 183 11.99 6.23 8.39
C VAL A 183 11.67 5.84 9.83
N PRO A 184 11.83 6.72 10.83
CA PRO A 184 11.51 6.37 12.21
C PRO A 184 10.03 5.99 12.40
N VAL A 185 9.76 4.99 13.25
CA VAL A 185 8.40 4.55 13.63
C VAL A 185 7.54 5.75 14.07
N GLY A 186 6.29 5.79 13.61
CA GLY A 186 5.35 6.88 13.88
C GLY A 186 5.60 8.15 13.06
N THR A 187 6.57 8.17 12.15
CA THR A 187 6.86 9.33 11.30
C THR A 187 6.20 9.19 9.92
N TYR A 188 5.62 10.28 9.40
CA TYR A 188 5.07 10.27 8.05
C TYR A 188 6.16 10.17 7.00
N PHE A 189 5.90 9.35 5.99
CA PHE A 189 6.62 9.33 4.74
C PHE A 189 5.63 9.15 3.59
N THR A 190 6.10 9.45 2.39
CA THR A 190 5.36 9.18 1.16
C THR A 190 6.11 8.12 0.38
N TYR A 191 5.39 7.08 -0.06
CA TYR A 191 5.89 6.20 -1.10
C TYR A 191 5.15 6.40 -2.41
N ILE A 192 5.82 6.10 -3.52
CA ILE A 192 5.21 5.94 -4.84
C ILE A 192 5.62 4.57 -5.36
N MET A 193 4.65 3.69 -5.59
CA MET A 193 4.87 2.46 -6.37
C MET A 193 4.46 2.71 -7.81
N SER A 194 5.34 2.37 -8.75
CA SER A 194 5.09 2.53 -10.18
C SER A 194 5.49 1.27 -10.93
N TYR A 195 4.61 0.78 -11.79
CA TYR A 195 4.96 -0.19 -12.82
C TYR A 195 4.43 0.29 -14.16
N SER A 196 5.27 1.10 -14.80
CA SER A 196 4.90 1.93 -15.95
C SER A 196 5.94 1.80 -17.04
N ASN A 197 5.53 1.80 -18.30
CA ASN A 197 6.42 1.59 -19.46
C ASN A 197 7.34 0.37 -19.27
N ASN A 198 6.81 -0.72 -18.72
CA ASN A 198 7.54 -1.95 -18.34
C ASN A 198 8.67 -1.75 -17.31
N VAL A 199 8.66 -0.65 -16.56
CA VAL A 199 9.65 -0.33 -15.53
C VAL A 199 9.00 -0.33 -14.16
N LEU A 200 9.44 -1.24 -13.30
CA LEU A 200 9.11 -1.24 -11.88
C LEU A 200 10.02 -0.25 -11.14
N SER A 201 9.41 0.65 -10.35
CA SER A 201 10.16 1.54 -9.47
C SER A 201 9.38 1.90 -8.22
N ILE A 202 10.11 2.14 -7.14
CA ILE A 202 9.55 2.60 -5.87
C ILE A 202 10.30 3.86 -5.44
N SER A 203 9.58 4.89 -5.03
CA SER A 203 10.15 6.09 -4.43
C SER A 203 9.78 6.18 -2.95
N ILE A 204 10.74 6.53 -2.09
CA ILE A 204 10.52 6.86 -0.68
C ILE A 204 10.94 8.31 -0.45
N ASN A 205 10.00 9.18 -0.08
CA ASN A 205 10.22 10.63 0.10
C ASN A 205 10.93 11.29 -1.09
N GLY A 206 10.57 10.88 -2.31
CA GLY A 206 11.16 11.40 -3.55
C GLY A 206 12.42 10.68 -4.03
N ASN A 207 13.07 9.86 -3.17
CA ASN A 207 14.22 9.05 -3.57
C ASN A 207 13.74 7.82 -4.35
N LYS A 208 13.85 7.86 -5.68
CA LYS A 208 13.37 6.80 -6.58
C LYS A 208 14.44 5.71 -6.80
N THR A 209 14.03 4.46 -6.66
CA THR A 209 14.81 3.26 -7.01
C THR A 209 14.08 2.52 -8.12
N THR A 210 14.78 2.27 -9.24
CA THR A 210 14.32 1.36 -10.29
C THR A 210 14.71 -0.06 -9.93
N LEU A 211 13.79 -1.01 -10.12
CA LEU A 211 13.92 -2.40 -9.71
C LEU A 211 13.87 -3.31 -10.94
N SER A 212 14.66 -4.38 -10.93
CA SER A 212 14.55 -5.45 -11.93
C SER A 212 13.21 -6.16 -11.76
N THR A 213 12.52 -6.47 -12.86
CA THR A 213 11.41 -7.43 -12.86
C THR A 213 11.89 -8.84 -13.19
N PHE A 214 13.20 -9.06 -13.26
CA PHE A 214 13.82 -10.38 -13.51
C PHE A 214 13.21 -11.07 -14.74
N ASP A 215 12.69 -12.29 -14.56
CA ASP A 215 12.19 -13.14 -15.63
C ASP A 215 10.69 -12.96 -15.89
N TRP A 216 10.04 -12.01 -15.22
CA TRP A 216 8.66 -11.66 -15.48
C TRP A 216 8.48 -11.07 -16.89
N ASP A 217 7.62 -11.69 -17.68
CA ASP A 217 7.24 -11.22 -19.02
C ASP A 217 6.14 -10.15 -18.96
N SER A 218 6.43 -9.05 -18.27
CA SER A 218 5.53 -7.89 -18.18
C SER A 218 4.06 -8.20 -17.79
N PRO A 219 3.83 -8.94 -16.69
CA PRO A 219 2.48 -9.39 -16.31
C PRO A 219 1.54 -8.21 -16.05
N ASN A 220 0.25 -8.40 -16.33
CA ASN A 220 -0.75 -7.48 -15.86
C ASN A 220 -0.82 -7.48 -14.33
N CYS A 221 -0.84 -6.29 -13.75
CA CYS A 221 -0.79 -6.10 -12.31
C CYS A 221 -1.97 -5.30 -11.77
N TYR A 222 -2.11 -5.29 -10.45
CA TYR A 222 -2.95 -4.35 -9.72
C TYR A 222 -2.24 -3.93 -8.43
N PHE A 223 -2.61 -2.78 -7.87
CA PHE A 223 -2.07 -2.30 -6.62
C PHE A 223 -2.80 -2.90 -5.41
N LYS A 224 -2.03 -3.08 -4.33
CA LYS A 224 -2.57 -3.23 -2.97
C LYS A 224 -1.90 -2.23 -2.03
N THR A 225 -2.63 -1.76 -1.03
CA THR A 225 -2.09 -0.87 0.02
C THR A 225 -2.89 -1.01 1.30
N GLY A 226 -2.22 -0.90 2.44
CA GLY A 226 -2.87 -1.00 3.74
C GLY A 226 -1.97 -1.68 4.75
N ASN A 227 -2.50 -2.69 5.41
CA ASN A 227 -1.79 -3.42 6.46
C ASN A 227 -1.94 -4.93 6.25
N TYR A 228 -0.85 -5.56 5.81
CA TYR A 228 -0.74 -7.00 5.66
C TYR A 228 0.33 -7.54 6.62
N ASN A 229 -0.13 -8.13 7.72
CA ASN A 229 0.71 -8.46 8.87
C ASN A 229 1.52 -9.74 8.60
N GLN A 230 2.85 -9.64 8.59
CA GLN A 230 3.77 -10.76 8.31
C GLN A 230 4.26 -11.47 9.59
N GLY A 231 3.63 -11.15 10.71
CA GLY A 231 4.07 -11.52 12.04
C GLY A 231 3.96 -13.02 12.32
N LYS A 232 4.89 -13.51 13.13
CA LYS A 232 4.90 -14.90 13.62
C LYS A 232 4.20 -15.04 14.97
N THR A 233 4.05 -13.92 15.69
CA THR A 233 3.33 -13.87 16.97
C THR A 233 1.96 -13.21 16.81
N ALA A 234 1.18 -13.15 17.89
CA ALA A 234 -0.15 -12.51 17.92
C ALA A 234 -0.12 -10.97 17.85
N VAL A 235 1.04 -10.36 17.57
CA VAL A 235 1.20 -8.90 17.57
C VAL A 235 0.41 -8.26 16.44
N THR A 236 -0.57 -7.44 16.80
CA THR A 236 -1.27 -6.55 15.86
C THR A 236 -0.35 -5.43 15.38
N SER A 237 -0.28 -5.25 14.06
CA SER A 237 0.34 -4.11 13.37
C SER A 237 -0.67 -2.99 13.15
N GLU A 238 -0.19 -1.76 12.99
CA GLU A 238 -1.02 -0.56 12.84
C GLU A 238 -0.38 0.46 11.89
N VAL A 239 -1.16 0.84 10.86
CA VAL A 239 -0.78 1.76 9.78
C VAL A 239 -1.80 2.89 9.71
N HIS A 240 -1.33 4.12 9.64
CA HIS A 240 -2.18 5.32 9.51
C HIS A 240 -1.90 5.99 8.17
N ILE A 241 -2.93 6.21 7.36
CA ILE A 241 -2.81 6.79 6.01
C ILE A 241 -3.44 8.19 5.98
N GLN A 242 -2.73 9.15 5.39
CA GLN A 242 -3.18 10.53 5.16
C GLN A 242 -3.69 10.76 3.74
N SER A 243 -3.15 10.06 2.75
CA SER A 243 -3.61 10.18 1.36
C SER A 243 -3.29 8.92 0.56
N ILE A 244 -4.18 8.57 -0.38
CA ILE A 244 -4.00 7.51 -1.37
C ILE A 244 -4.40 8.10 -2.72
N ASN A 245 -3.57 7.91 -3.75
CA ASN A 245 -3.88 8.34 -5.10
C ASN A 245 -3.36 7.34 -6.12
N VAL A 246 -4.25 6.84 -6.97
CA VAL A 246 -3.93 5.92 -8.06
C VAL A 246 -4.11 6.65 -9.39
N VAL A 247 -3.15 6.48 -10.30
CA VAL A 247 -3.20 7.05 -11.65
C VAL A 247 -2.93 5.95 -12.68
N HIS A 248 -3.83 5.87 -13.66
CA HIS A 248 -3.67 5.11 -14.90
C HIS A 248 -3.79 6.04 -16.11
N SER A 249 -2.89 5.91 -17.09
CA SER A 249 -3.00 6.58 -18.40
C SER A 249 -2.30 5.83 -19.52
#